data_AF-A0A969LCQ3-F1
#
_entry.id   AF-A0A969LCQ3-F1
#
_cell.length_a   1.000
_cell.length_b   1.000
_cell.length_c   1.000
_cell.angle_alpha   90.00
_cell.angle_beta   90.00
_cell.angle_gamma   90.00
#
_symmetry.space_group_name_H-M   'P 1'
#
loop_
_entity.id
_entity.type
_entity.pdbx_description
1 polymer ?
#
loop_
_entity_poly.entity_id
_entity_poly.type
_entity_poly.pdbx_seq_one_letter_code
_entity_poly.pdbx_strand_id
1 'polypeptide(L)'
;MTRLLIAALLALSLAACASAPKSIPALEQARADVQAAQADADAQRYANREIEEAARLLASAENAAKERKDLPTIGHLAYLSSQTAKIAREAGKTKAAEQRIAQGSSERERIRLEARTREAQAARSAAQQAQMEAQRARSAATQAGTQLAVAQERSAQLEKEMEELMAKRSERGLVVTLGDVLFDTG
;
A
#
# COMPACT_ATOMS: atom_id res chain seq x y z
N MET A 1 86.58 -30.00 -5.43
CA MET A 1 85.70 -29.90 -6.62
C MET A 1 84.52 -30.89 -6.56
N THR A 2 84.71 -32.13 -6.13
CA THR A 2 83.63 -33.13 -5.97
C THR A 2 82.52 -32.75 -4.98
N ARG A 3 82.80 -31.99 -3.91
CA ARG A 3 81.77 -31.52 -2.95
C ARG A 3 80.84 -30.43 -3.49
N LEU A 4 81.30 -29.62 -4.44
CA LEU A 4 80.46 -28.61 -5.13
C LEU A 4 79.51 -29.24 -6.15
N LEU A 5 79.91 -30.36 -6.77
CA LEU A 5 79.05 -31.12 -7.69
C LEU A 5 77.89 -31.83 -6.97
N ILE A 6 78.11 -32.32 -5.73
CA ILE A 6 77.07 -32.98 -4.94
C ILE A 6 76.02 -31.97 -4.43
N ALA A 7 76.43 -30.75 -4.06
CA ALA A 7 75.51 -29.69 -3.64
C ALA A 7 74.63 -29.18 -4.80
N ALA A 8 75.17 -29.12 -6.02
CA ALA A 8 74.40 -28.72 -7.20
C ALA A 8 73.36 -29.76 -7.64
N LEU A 9 73.64 -31.06 -7.45
CA LEU A 9 72.68 -32.13 -7.75
C LEU A 9 71.51 -32.18 -6.75
N LEU A 10 71.74 -31.84 -5.47
CA LEU A 10 70.70 -31.86 -4.44
C LEU A 10 69.70 -30.68 -4.55
N ALA A 11 70.14 -29.54 -5.11
CA ALA A 11 69.27 -28.39 -5.34
C ALA A 11 68.29 -28.60 -6.51
N LEU A 12 68.61 -29.49 -7.45
CA LEU A 12 67.79 -29.73 -8.64
C LEU A 12 66.61 -30.68 -8.37
N SER A 13 66.65 -31.47 -7.30
CA SER A 13 65.56 -32.38 -6.91
C SER A 13 64.35 -31.68 -6.27
N LEU A 14 64.47 -30.41 -5.84
CA LEU A 14 63.35 -29.67 -5.23
C LEU A 14 62.42 -28.98 -6.25
N ALA A 15 62.81 -28.88 -7.52
CA ALA A 15 61.97 -28.30 -8.57
C ALA A 15 60.95 -29.30 -9.16
N ALA A 16 61.04 -30.58 -8.82
CA ALA A 16 60.21 -31.64 -9.41
C ALA A 16 58.83 -31.84 -8.74
N CYS A 17 58.56 -31.19 -7.59
CA CYS A 17 57.25 -31.25 -6.93
C CYS A 17 56.27 -30.13 -7.39
N ALA A 18 56.66 -29.29 -8.35
CA ALA A 18 55.81 -28.22 -8.88
C ALA A 18 55.05 -28.61 -10.18
N SER A 19 55.02 -29.89 -10.55
CA SER A 19 54.15 -30.40 -11.63
C SER A 19 52.70 -30.53 -11.11
N ALA A 20 52.12 -29.38 -10.79
CA ALA A 20 50.71 -29.25 -10.44
C ALA A 20 49.82 -29.80 -11.58
N PRO A 21 48.65 -30.37 -11.27
CA PRO A 21 47.68 -30.77 -12.28
C PRO A 21 47.39 -29.60 -13.21
N LYS A 22 47.27 -29.86 -14.52
CA LYS A 22 46.86 -28.87 -15.52
C LYS A 22 45.50 -28.30 -15.08
N SER A 23 45.49 -27.12 -14.45
CA SER A 23 44.25 -26.47 -14.04
C SER A 23 43.44 -26.18 -15.28
N ILE A 24 42.15 -26.50 -15.24
CA ILE A 24 41.23 -26.22 -16.33
C ILE A 24 40.48 -24.95 -15.89
N PRO A 25 40.74 -23.78 -16.50
CA PRO A 25 40.17 -22.51 -16.03
C PRO A 25 38.65 -22.54 -15.88
N ALA A 26 37.96 -23.24 -16.78
CA ALA A 26 36.51 -23.42 -16.71
C ALA A 26 36.06 -24.15 -15.42
N LEU A 27 36.83 -25.12 -14.94
CA LEU A 27 36.52 -25.89 -13.73
C LEU A 27 36.71 -25.03 -12.48
N GLU A 28 37.79 -24.24 -12.41
CA GLU A 28 38.01 -23.30 -11.29
C GLU A 28 36.92 -22.23 -11.24
N GLN A 29 36.52 -21.70 -12.41
CA GLN A 29 35.41 -20.74 -12.48
C GLN A 29 34.10 -21.36 -12.01
N ALA A 30 33.79 -22.60 -12.42
CA ALA A 30 32.59 -23.31 -11.98
C ALA A 30 32.56 -23.52 -10.46
N ARG A 31 33.68 -23.89 -9.84
CA ARG A 31 33.80 -23.99 -8.37
C ARG A 31 33.50 -22.66 -7.70
N ALA A 32 34.13 -21.58 -8.17
CA ALA A 32 33.94 -20.25 -7.61
C ALA A 32 32.47 -19.81 -7.72
N ASP A 33 31.81 -20.05 -8.86
CA ASP A 33 30.42 -19.70 -9.06
C ASP A 33 29.46 -20.52 -8.18
N VAL A 34 29.69 -21.83 -8.04
CA VAL A 34 28.90 -22.70 -7.15
C VAL A 34 29.07 -22.28 -5.69
N GLN A 35 30.30 -22.00 -5.25
CA GLN A 35 30.57 -21.51 -3.89
C GLN A 35 29.89 -20.16 -3.65
N ALA A 36 29.94 -19.24 -4.61
CA ALA A 36 29.25 -17.96 -4.52
C ALA A 36 27.72 -18.13 -4.44
N ALA A 37 27.14 -19.07 -5.20
CA ALA A 37 25.72 -19.38 -5.11
C ALA A 37 25.33 -20.01 -3.76
N GLN A 38 26.18 -20.87 -3.22
CA GLN A 38 25.98 -21.47 -1.89
C GLN A 38 26.10 -20.46 -0.74
N ALA A 39 26.90 -19.41 -0.92
CA ALA A 39 27.06 -18.34 0.07
C ALA A 39 25.97 -17.25 -0.02
N ASP A 40 25.19 -17.22 -1.10
CA ASP A 40 24.12 -16.24 -1.30
C ASP A 40 22.86 -16.69 -0.52
N ALA A 41 22.47 -15.91 0.49
CA ALA A 41 21.34 -16.25 1.37
C ALA A 41 19.98 -16.23 0.64
N ASP A 42 19.80 -15.37 -0.36
CA ASP A 42 18.57 -15.33 -1.15
C ASP A 42 18.52 -16.53 -2.10
N ALA A 43 19.64 -16.93 -2.69
CA ALA A 43 19.74 -18.15 -3.48
C ALA A 43 19.47 -19.40 -2.62
N GLN A 44 20.05 -19.49 -1.42
CA GLN A 44 19.81 -20.57 -0.45
C GLN A 44 18.36 -20.63 0.06
N ARG A 45 17.61 -19.54 -0.05
CA ARG A 45 16.23 -19.49 0.40
C ARG A 45 15.24 -19.80 -0.72
N TYR A 46 15.53 -19.35 -1.94
CA TYR A 46 14.56 -19.33 -3.03
C TYR A 46 14.98 -20.10 -4.28
N ALA A 47 16.23 -20.58 -4.37
CA ALA A 47 16.78 -21.25 -5.56
C ALA A 47 17.66 -22.47 -5.20
N ASN A 48 17.32 -23.20 -4.13
CA ASN A 48 18.08 -24.37 -3.67
C ASN A 48 18.20 -25.48 -4.72
N ARG A 49 17.12 -25.70 -5.48
CA ARG A 49 17.11 -26.71 -6.54
C ARG A 49 18.19 -26.43 -7.59
N GLU A 50 18.34 -25.17 -7.98
CA GLU A 50 19.34 -24.72 -8.95
C GLU A 50 20.75 -24.80 -8.37
N ILE A 51 20.94 -24.49 -7.09
CA ILE A 51 22.23 -24.68 -6.39
C ILE A 51 22.63 -26.16 -6.41
N GLU A 52 21.71 -27.06 -6.06
CA GLU A 52 21.97 -28.51 -6.09
C GLU A 52 22.30 -29.01 -7.51
N GLU A 53 21.59 -28.50 -8.52
CA GLU A 53 21.84 -28.84 -9.91
C GLU A 53 23.23 -28.35 -10.37
N ALA A 54 23.59 -27.12 -10.03
CA ALA A 54 24.93 -26.58 -10.32
C ALA A 54 26.03 -27.41 -9.66
N ALA A 55 25.82 -27.87 -8.41
CA ALA A 55 26.74 -28.74 -7.70
C ALA A 55 26.86 -30.13 -8.33
N ARG A 56 25.75 -30.74 -8.81
CA ARG A 56 25.78 -32.01 -9.54
C ARG A 56 26.56 -31.89 -10.86
N LEU A 57 26.37 -30.80 -11.59
CA LEU A 57 27.10 -30.51 -12.83
C LEU A 57 28.60 -30.31 -12.55
N LEU A 58 28.94 -29.62 -11.46
CA LEU A 58 30.33 -29.45 -11.03
C LEU A 58 30.98 -30.81 -10.73
N ALA A 59 30.32 -31.65 -9.92
CA ALA A 59 30.81 -32.99 -9.60
C ALA A 59 31.02 -33.84 -10.86
N SER A 60 30.13 -33.70 -11.85
CA SER A 60 30.23 -34.37 -13.15
C SER A 60 31.45 -33.87 -13.95
N ALA A 61 31.69 -32.55 -13.97
CA ALA A 61 32.86 -31.94 -14.60
C ALA A 61 34.18 -32.40 -13.95
N GLU A 62 34.21 -32.46 -12.61
CA GLU A 62 35.37 -32.93 -11.85
C GLU A 62 35.66 -34.41 -12.10
N ASN A 63 34.62 -35.24 -12.17
CA ASN A 63 34.78 -36.66 -12.50
C ASN A 63 35.28 -36.86 -13.94
N ALA A 64 34.76 -36.10 -14.90
CA ALA A 64 35.27 -36.11 -16.27
C ALA A 64 36.76 -35.73 -16.36
N ALA A 65 37.20 -34.77 -15.55
CA ALA A 65 38.61 -34.40 -15.44
C ALA A 65 39.47 -35.51 -14.81
N LYS A 66 38.97 -36.18 -13.75
CA LYS A 66 39.63 -37.33 -13.12
C LYS A 66 39.79 -38.51 -14.09
N GLU A 67 38.75 -38.77 -14.89
CA GLU A 67 38.74 -39.80 -15.95
C GLU A 67 39.56 -39.42 -17.18
N ARG A 68 40.19 -38.23 -17.20
CA ARG A 68 40.98 -37.71 -18.33
C ARG A 68 40.20 -37.68 -19.65
N LYS A 69 38.91 -37.33 -19.59
CA LYS A 69 38.11 -37.05 -20.79
C LYS A 69 38.67 -35.85 -21.54
N ASP A 70 38.19 -35.67 -22.77
CA ASP A 70 38.60 -34.56 -23.62
C ASP A 70 38.21 -33.20 -23.00
N LEU A 71 39.02 -32.16 -23.27
CA LEU A 71 38.82 -30.82 -22.74
C LEU A 71 37.45 -30.20 -23.10
N PRO A 72 36.91 -30.37 -24.32
CA PRO A 72 35.56 -29.92 -24.64
C PRO A 72 34.48 -30.49 -23.72
N THR A 73 34.50 -31.79 -23.43
CA THR A 73 33.54 -32.43 -22.51
C THR A 73 33.61 -31.83 -21.10
N ILE A 74 34.83 -31.67 -20.55
CA ILE A 74 35.02 -31.08 -19.21
C ILE A 74 34.56 -29.62 -19.20
N GLY A 75 34.94 -28.86 -20.23
CA GLY A 75 34.58 -27.46 -20.38
C GLY A 75 33.08 -27.24 -20.49
N HIS A 76 32.35 -28.11 -21.20
CA HIS A 76 30.90 -28.02 -21.33
C HIS A 76 30.19 -28.25 -19.99
N LEU A 77 30.56 -29.29 -19.24
CA LEU A 77 29.97 -29.55 -17.92
C LEU A 77 30.26 -28.43 -16.92
N ALA A 78 31.50 -27.90 -16.93
CA ALA A 78 31.88 -26.77 -16.11
C ALA A 78 31.11 -25.49 -16.50
N TYR A 79 30.91 -25.25 -17.79
CA TYR A 79 30.10 -24.15 -18.30
C TYR A 79 28.65 -24.24 -17.82
N LEU A 80 28.01 -25.41 -17.96
CA LEU A 80 26.65 -25.62 -17.47
C LEU A 80 26.57 -25.40 -15.95
N SER A 81 27.52 -25.94 -15.19
CA SER A 81 27.58 -25.73 -13.73
C SER A 81 27.68 -24.25 -13.35
N SER A 82 28.63 -23.50 -13.96
CA SER A 82 28.79 -22.07 -13.74
C SER A 82 27.52 -21.30 -14.09
N GLN A 83 26.88 -21.62 -15.22
CA GLN A 83 25.69 -20.94 -15.68
C GLN A 83 24.50 -21.21 -14.74
N THR A 84 24.30 -22.45 -14.32
CA THR A 84 23.23 -22.81 -13.37
C THR A 84 23.44 -22.13 -12.01
N ALA A 85 24.68 -22.04 -11.53
CA ALA A 85 24.99 -21.31 -10.29
C ALA A 85 24.67 -19.82 -10.39
N LYS A 86 24.95 -19.18 -11.54
CA LYS A 86 24.58 -17.77 -11.80
C LYS A 86 23.06 -17.60 -11.85
N ILE A 87 22.35 -18.51 -12.51
CA ILE A 87 20.88 -18.52 -12.54
C ILE A 87 20.31 -18.63 -11.13
N ALA A 88 20.87 -19.50 -10.27
CA ALA A 88 20.42 -19.66 -8.89
C ALA A 88 20.47 -18.33 -8.11
N ARG A 89 21.58 -17.57 -8.24
CA ARG A 89 21.73 -16.27 -7.58
C ARG A 89 20.72 -15.25 -8.08
N GLU A 90 20.55 -15.14 -9.39
CA GLU A 90 19.61 -14.16 -9.97
C GLU A 90 18.14 -14.54 -9.69
N ALA A 91 17.81 -15.83 -9.71
CA ALA A 91 16.51 -16.33 -9.28
C ALA A 91 16.25 -16.00 -7.80
N GLY A 92 17.25 -16.21 -6.94
CA GLY A 92 17.22 -15.86 -5.52
C GLY A 92 16.88 -14.38 -5.30
N LYS A 93 17.66 -13.49 -5.91
CA LYS A 93 17.44 -12.03 -5.83
C LYS A 93 16.08 -11.61 -6.36
N THR A 94 15.65 -12.20 -7.48
CA THR A 94 14.34 -11.91 -8.09
C THR A 94 13.22 -12.27 -7.11
N LYS A 95 13.26 -13.47 -6.54
CA LYS A 95 12.25 -13.91 -5.57
C LYS A 95 12.28 -13.09 -4.29
N ALA A 96 13.46 -12.72 -3.80
CA ALA A 96 13.57 -11.83 -2.65
C ALA A 96 12.96 -10.44 -2.93
N ALA A 97 13.16 -9.89 -4.13
CA ALA A 97 12.55 -8.64 -4.54
C ALA A 97 11.02 -8.75 -4.67
N GLU A 98 10.51 -9.84 -5.25
CA GLU A 98 9.07 -10.12 -5.32
C GLU A 98 8.43 -10.16 -3.92
N GLN A 99 9.08 -10.82 -2.95
CA GLN A 99 8.59 -10.87 -1.57
C GLN A 99 8.53 -9.48 -0.92
N ARG A 100 9.55 -8.64 -1.13
CA ARG A 100 9.52 -7.24 -0.64
C ARG A 100 8.39 -6.44 -1.28
N ILE A 101 8.14 -6.63 -2.57
CA ILE A 101 7.03 -5.97 -3.28
C ILE A 101 5.68 -6.42 -2.73
N ALA A 102 5.49 -7.72 -2.49
CA ALA A 102 4.26 -8.28 -1.93
C ALA A 102 3.98 -7.77 -0.51
N GLN A 103 4.99 -7.66 0.34
CA GLN A 103 4.85 -7.06 1.67
C GLN A 103 4.46 -5.57 1.56
N GLY A 104 5.12 -4.82 0.67
CA GLY A 104 4.80 -3.42 0.44
C GLY A 104 3.41 -3.19 -0.15
N SER A 105 2.90 -4.10 -1.01
CA SER A 105 1.54 -3.97 -1.56
C SER A 105 0.47 -4.21 -0.51
N SER A 106 0.66 -5.17 0.39
CA SER A 106 -0.24 -5.41 1.52
C SER A 106 -0.31 -4.19 2.45
N GLU A 107 0.83 -3.58 2.77
CA GLU A 107 0.87 -2.38 3.62
C GLU A 107 0.20 -1.18 2.96
N ARG A 108 0.42 -0.97 1.66
CA ARG A 108 -0.28 0.09 0.90
C ARG A 108 -1.79 -0.12 0.90
N GLU A 109 -2.25 -1.35 0.73
CA GLU A 109 -3.69 -1.67 0.73
C GLU A 109 -4.31 -1.40 2.11
N ARG A 110 -3.61 -1.77 3.19
CA ARG A 110 -4.02 -1.45 4.57
C ARG A 110 -4.19 0.06 4.77
N ILE A 111 -3.19 0.86 4.41
CA ILE A 111 -3.23 2.33 4.55
C ILE A 111 -4.37 2.94 3.73
N ARG A 112 -4.57 2.47 2.50
CA ARG A 112 -5.65 2.95 1.63
C ARG A 112 -7.02 2.61 2.22
N LEU A 113 -7.20 1.40 2.73
CA LEU A 113 -8.43 0.97 3.38
C LEU A 113 -8.73 1.83 4.62
N GLU A 114 -7.74 2.04 5.48
CA GLU A 114 -7.89 2.89 6.67
C GLU A 114 -8.25 4.35 6.31
N ALA A 115 -7.66 4.89 5.24
CA ALA A 115 -8.03 6.23 4.74
C ALA A 115 -9.49 6.26 4.26
N ARG A 116 -9.93 5.25 3.49
CA ARG A 116 -11.33 5.13 3.02
C ARG A 116 -12.31 4.96 4.17
N THR A 117 -11.95 4.19 5.20
CA THR A 117 -12.77 4.03 6.40
C THR A 117 -12.94 5.37 7.14
N ARG A 118 -11.85 6.15 7.29
CA ARG A 118 -11.91 7.48 7.91
C ARG A 118 -12.77 8.46 7.10
N GLU A 119 -12.61 8.47 5.78
CA GLU A 119 -13.42 9.29 4.87
C GLU A 119 -14.91 8.92 4.97
N ALA A 120 -15.24 7.63 4.94
CA ALA A 120 -16.61 7.14 5.06
C ALA A 120 -17.23 7.47 6.44
N GLN A 121 -16.46 7.37 7.53
CA GLN A 121 -16.91 7.74 8.87
C GLN A 121 -17.19 9.25 8.96
N ALA A 122 -16.31 10.10 8.44
CA ALA A 122 -16.51 11.54 8.40
C ALA A 122 -17.75 11.91 7.58
N ALA A 123 -17.91 11.32 6.38
CA ALA A 123 -19.09 11.53 5.53
C ALA A 123 -20.38 11.10 6.23
N ARG A 124 -20.38 9.96 6.95
CA ARG A 124 -21.54 9.50 7.74
C ARG A 124 -21.89 10.48 8.86
N SER A 125 -20.89 10.96 9.62
CA SER A 125 -21.15 11.94 10.68
C SER A 125 -21.69 13.27 10.15
N ALA A 126 -21.17 13.76 9.01
CA ALA A 126 -21.66 14.97 8.37
C ALA A 126 -23.09 14.79 7.84
N ALA A 127 -23.38 13.64 7.21
CA ALA A 127 -24.73 13.31 6.75
C ALA A 127 -25.73 13.22 7.92
N GLN A 128 -25.33 12.61 9.04
CA GLN A 128 -26.16 12.55 10.25
C GLN A 128 -26.44 13.95 10.82
N GLN A 129 -25.43 14.82 10.87
CA GLN A 129 -25.60 16.21 11.32
C GLN A 129 -26.55 16.99 10.41
N ALA A 130 -26.36 16.91 9.09
CA ALA A 130 -27.25 17.54 8.11
C ALA A 130 -28.69 17.03 8.21
N GLN A 131 -28.89 15.73 8.45
CA GLN A 131 -30.22 15.15 8.67
C GLN A 131 -30.88 15.69 9.94
N MET A 132 -30.13 15.80 11.05
CA MET A 132 -30.66 16.39 12.29
C MET A 132 -31.02 17.86 12.11
N GLU A 133 -30.20 18.64 11.40
CA GLU A 133 -30.47 20.05 11.10
C GLU A 133 -31.72 20.19 10.23
N ALA A 134 -31.82 19.40 9.15
CA ALA A 134 -33.01 19.38 8.30
C ALA A 134 -34.27 19.00 9.08
N GLN A 135 -34.17 18.05 10.02
CA GLN A 135 -35.30 17.67 10.88
C GLN A 135 -35.71 18.82 11.82
N ARG A 136 -34.75 19.54 12.40
CA ARG A 136 -35.02 20.72 13.24
C ARG A 136 -35.68 21.82 12.42
N ALA A 137 -35.15 22.14 11.24
CA ALA A 137 -35.71 23.13 10.34
C ALA A 137 -37.15 22.79 9.94
N ARG A 138 -37.44 21.52 9.63
CA ARG A 138 -38.79 21.03 9.35
C ARG A 138 -39.73 21.22 10.55
N SER A 139 -39.30 20.84 11.75
CA SER A 139 -40.12 21.01 12.96
C SER A 139 -40.43 22.48 13.26
N ALA A 140 -39.46 23.39 13.08
CA ALA A 140 -39.65 24.82 13.23
C ALA A 140 -40.62 25.38 12.19
N ALA A 141 -40.50 24.96 10.92
CA ALA A 141 -41.42 25.35 9.87
C ALA A 141 -42.85 24.87 10.14
N THR A 142 -43.03 23.63 10.62
CA THR A 142 -44.35 23.11 11.03
C THR A 142 -44.93 23.93 12.18
N GLN A 143 -44.13 24.25 13.21
CA GLN A 143 -44.59 25.08 14.33
C GLN A 143 -45.00 26.48 13.88
N ALA A 144 -44.19 27.14 13.04
CA ALA A 144 -44.52 28.44 12.49
C ALA A 144 -45.81 28.40 11.66
N GLY A 145 -46.01 27.36 10.84
CA GLY A 145 -47.25 27.14 10.10
C GLY A 145 -48.47 26.98 11.01
N THR A 146 -48.35 26.23 12.11
CA THR A 146 -49.45 26.09 13.08
C THR A 146 -49.76 27.40 13.80
N GLN A 147 -48.75 28.18 14.17
CA GLN A 147 -48.94 29.49 14.81
C GLN A 147 -49.62 30.48 13.86
N LEU A 148 -49.24 30.49 12.59
CA LEU A 148 -49.88 31.32 11.57
C LEU A 148 -51.36 30.97 11.39
N ALA A 149 -51.68 29.67 11.30
CA ALA A 149 -53.07 29.22 11.20
C ALA A 149 -53.91 29.66 12.41
N VAL A 150 -53.36 29.53 13.63
CA VAL A 150 -54.04 29.99 14.85
C VAL A 150 -54.23 31.51 14.88
N ALA A 151 -53.23 32.28 14.42
CA ALA A 151 -53.32 33.74 14.36
C ALA A 151 -54.38 34.21 13.36
N GLN A 152 -54.46 33.56 12.19
CA GLN A 152 -55.48 33.85 11.19
C GLN A 152 -56.89 33.56 11.70
N GLU A 153 -57.08 32.42 12.37
CA GLU A 153 -58.37 32.07 12.97
C GLU A 153 -58.81 33.09 14.03
N ARG A 154 -57.88 33.52 14.90
CA ARG A 154 -58.16 34.59 15.88
C ARG A 154 -58.51 35.91 15.21
N SER A 155 -57.81 36.30 14.13
CA SER A 155 -58.13 37.52 13.37
C SER A 155 -59.55 37.45 12.81
N ALA A 156 -59.91 36.33 12.17
CA ALA A 156 -61.25 36.13 11.62
C ALA A 156 -62.34 36.13 12.70
N GLN A 157 -62.05 35.64 13.90
CA GLN A 157 -62.96 35.70 15.05
C GLN A 157 -63.13 37.14 15.55
N LEU A 158 -62.03 37.88 15.74
CA LEU A 158 -62.06 39.28 16.17
C LEU A 158 -62.81 40.17 15.16
N GLU A 159 -62.64 39.93 13.86
CA GLU A 159 -63.39 40.64 12.81
C GLU A 159 -64.91 40.44 12.95
N LYS A 160 -65.35 39.20 13.19
CA LYS A 160 -66.77 38.89 13.43
C LYS A 160 -67.31 39.53 14.71
N GLU A 161 -66.54 39.51 15.80
CA GLU A 161 -66.94 40.15 17.06
C GLU A 161 -67.11 41.67 16.89
N MET A 162 -66.19 42.31 16.16
CA MET A 162 -66.26 43.74 15.86
C MET A 162 -67.50 44.07 15.03
N GLU A 163 -67.81 43.27 14.01
CA GLU A 163 -69.03 43.43 13.21
C GLU A 163 -70.30 43.34 14.08
N GLU A 164 -70.36 42.35 14.98
CA GLU A 164 -71.49 42.16 15.89
C GLU A 164 -71.63 43.30 16.92
N LEU A 165 -70.52 43.80 17.46
CA LEU A 165 -70.49 44.93 18.39
C LEU A 165 -70.88 46.25 17.71
N MET A 166 -70.48 46.45 16.44
CA MET A 166 -70.91 47.60 15.65
C MET A 166 -72.40 47.55 15.34
N ALA A 167 -72.95 46.37 15.00
CA ALA A 167 -74.39 46.19 14.82
C ALA A 167 -75.18 46.49 16.11
N LYS A 168 -74.70 46.01 17.27
CA LYS A 168 -75.30 46.31 18.59
C LYS A 168 -75.20 47.81 18.95
N ARG A 169 -74.11 48.50 18.59
CA ARG A 169 -73.96 49.96 18.79
C ARG A 169 -74.79 50.80 17.82
N SER A 170 -75.13 50.30 16.63
CA SER A 170 -76.00 51.02 15.69
C SER A 170 -77.49 50.93 16.03
N GLU A 171 -77.96 49.84 16.67
CA GLU A 171 -79.38 49.68 17.02
C GLU A 171 -79.85 50.56 18.19
N ARG A 172 -78.96 51.01 19.08
CA ARG A 172 -79.24 52.00 20.12
C ARG A 172 -78.29 53.18 19.92
N GLY A 173 -78.69 54.05 19.00
CA GLY A 173 -78.04 55.28 18.54
C GLY A 173 -76.81 55.74 19.32
N LEU A 174 -75.68 55.85 18.60
CA LEU A 174 -74.47 56.50 19.07
C LEU A 174 -74.75 57.98 19.34
N VAL A 175 -75.04 58.36 20.59
CA VAL A 175 -74.99 59.76 21.02
C VAL A 175 -73.53 60.12 21.19
N VAL A 176 -72.90 60.59 20.10
CA VAL A 176 -71.71 61.43 20.20
C VAL A 176 -72.22 62.78 20.68
N THR A 177 -72.04 63.07 21.97
CA THR A 177 -72.17 64.44 22.44
C THR A 177 -71.09 65.26 21.76
N LEU A 178 -71.45 66.06 20.76
CA LEU A 178 -70.61 67.16 20.31
C LEU A 178 -70.40 68.08 21.51
N GLY A 179 -69.20 68.00 22.10
CA GLY A 179 -68.72 68.99 23.04
C GLY A 179 -68.57 70.33 22.30
N ASP A 180 -69.54 71.20 22.54
CA ASP A 180 -69.51 72.65 22.53
C ASP A 180 -68.94 73.37 21.29
N VAL A 181 -69.85 74.02 20.58
CA VAL A 181 -69.58 74.91 19.45
C VAL A 181 -69.26 76.29 20.03
N LEU A 182 -67.98 76.66 20.07
CA LEU A 182 -67.57 78.06 20.27
C LEU A 182 -67.54 78.74 18.90
N PHE A 183 -68.65 79.40 18.57
CA PHE A 183 -68.65 80.45 17.55
C PHE A 183 -67.99 81.69 18.17
N ASP A 184 -66.77 82.02 17.73
CA ASP A 184 -66.20 83.35 17.88
C ASP A 184 -66.18 84.00 16.50
N THR A 185 -67.10 84.95 16.28
CA THR A 185 -67.11 85.81 15.10
C THR A 185 -66.35 87.09 15.45
N GLY A 186 -65.07 87.11 15.11
CA GLY A 186 -64.27 88.34 14.94
C GLY A 186 -64.17 88.71 13.47
#